data_AF-A0A8X6RCK7-F1
#
_entry.id   AF-A0A8X6RCK7-F1
#
_cell.length_a   1.000
_cell.length_b   1.000
_cell.length_c   1.000
_cell.angle_alpha   90.00
_cell.angle_beta   90.00
_cell.angle_gamma   90.00
#
_symmetry.space_group_name_H-M   'P 1'
#
loop_
_entity.id
_entity.type
_entity.pdbx_description
1 polymer ?
#
loop_
_entity_poly.entity_id
_entity_poly.type
_entity_poly.pdbx_seq_one_letter_code
_entity_poly.pdbx_strand_id
1 'polypeptide(L)'
;MKLEIRRSARADVLRSQVTSRNEIKNGLEDLIEDNTQTPDTRVTAEGFRIALESFQTTLLMLIWDEILKKMDKTSEILKRKDVHLLCANKKLQTLYLFLSVKRSNFDDYEAKALQLANVPESNYGKNKKKEFSFTGEKRPIFLENISKREILNCGVFLTKYLQYFRTMKQKKRLIRSYERKFEILRNLHEKE
;
A
#
# COMPACT_ATOMS: atom_id res chain seq x y z
N MET A 1 5.60 -0.84 19.33
CA MET A 1 6.26 -2.10 18.90
C MET A 1 5.37 -2.99 18.01
N LYS A 2 4.21 -3.51 18.47
CA LYS A 2 3.35 -4.44 17.68
C LYS A 2 2.86 -3.92 16.32
N LEU A 3 2.67 -2.61 16.15
CA LEU A 3 2.24 -2.02 14.87
C LEU A 3 3.38 -1.93 13.84
N GLU A 4 4.62 -1.77 14.29
CA GLU A 4 5.78 -1.69 13.40
C GLU A 4 6.18 -3.08 12.86
N ILE A 5 6.14 -4.10 13.73
CA ILE A 5 6.40 -5.49 13.35
C ILE A 5 5.39 -5.96 12.30
N ARG A 6 4.10 -5.69 12.52
CA ARG A 6 3.02 -6.04 11.59
C ARG A 6 3.16 -5.37 10.22
N ARG A 7 3.65 -4.13 10.21
CA ARG A 7 3.85 -3.37 8.99
C ARG A 7 5.05 -3.90 8.20
N SER A 8 6.18 -4.12 8.86
CA SER A 8 7.38 -4.69 8.24
C SER A 8 7.05 -6.04 7.62
N ALA A 9 6.41 -6.94 8.38
CA ALA A 9 6.00 -8.24 7.88
C ALA A 9 5.12 -8.16 6.63
N ARG A 10 4.18 -7.21 6.56
CA ARG A 10 3.35 -7.00 5.35
C ARG A 10 4.16 -6.49 4.17
N ALA A 11 5.13 -5.60 4.40
CA ALA A 11 6.01 -5.11 3.37
C ALA A 11 6.95 -6.20 2.84
N ASP A 12 7.41 -7.09 3.72
CA ASP A 12 8.28 -8.21 3.37
C ASP A 12 7.53 -9.30 2.60
N VAL A 13 6.30 -9.61 3.02
CA VAL A 13 5.40 -10.53 2.30
C VAL A 13 5.08 -9.98 0.91
N LEU A 14 4.69 -8.70 0.78
CA LEU A 14 4.42 -8.09 -0.52
C LEU A 14 5.65 -8.10 -1.43
N ARG A 15 6.83 -7.80 -0.88
CA ARG A 15 8.10 -7.86 -1.60
C ARG A 15 8.38 -9.26 -2.13
N SER A 16 8.28 -10.26 -1.26
CA SER A 16 8.44 -11.66 -1.62
C SER A 16 7.45 -12.07 -2.71
N GLN A 17 6.18 -11.68 -2.55
CA GLN A 17 5.12 -12.03 -3.50
C GLN A 17 5.28 -11.35 -4.87
N VAL A 18 5.82 -10.13 -4.93
CA VAL A 18 6.12 -9.45 -6.19
C VAL A 18 7.38 -10.03 -6.85
N THR A 19 8.41 -10.34 -6.05
CA THR A 19 9.71 -10.80 -6.56
C THR A 19 9.65 -12.26 -7.00
N SER A 20 8.99 -13.10 -6.21
CA SER A 20 8.88 -14.55 -6.41
C SER A 20 7.53 -14.94 -7.03
N ARG A 21 6.90 -14.03 -7.78
CA ARG A 21 5.53 -14.22 -8.29
C ARG A 21 5.43 -15.41 -9.22
N ASN A 22 6.43 -15.59 -10.09
CA ASN A 22 6.45 -16.67 -11.08
C ASN A 22 6.69 -18.01 -10.39
N GLU A 23 7.56 -18.05 -9.40
CA GLU A 23 7.86 -19.24 -8.61
C GLU A 23 6.64 -19.68 -7.78
N ILE A 24 5.94 -18.73 -7.17
CA ILE A 24 4.68 -19.00 -6.46
C ILE A 24 3.62 -19.51 -7.44
N LYS A 25 3.53 -18.91 -8.64
CA LYS A 25 2.60 -19.36 -9.67
C LYS A 25 2.90 -20.79 -10.11
N ASN A 26 4.14 -21.10 -10.45
CA ASN A 26 4.55 -22.42 -10.90
C ASN A 26 4.29 -23.47 -9.80
N GLY A 27 4.62 -23.17 -8.54
CA GLY A 27 4.32 -24.10 -7.44
C GLY A 27 2.83 -24.31 -7.19
N LEU A 28 1.98 -23.31 -7.48
CA LEU A 28 0.52 -23.49 -7.47
C LEU A 28 0.06 -24.37 -8.65
N GLU A 29 0.63 -24.19 -9.84
CA GLU A 29 0.35 -25.03 -11.02
C GLU A 29 0.74 -26.50 -10.76
N ASP A 30 1.92 -26.74 -10.18
CA ASP A 30 2.37 -28.08 -9.78
C ASP A 30 1.36 -28.75 -8.82
N LEU A 31 0.86 -28.01 -7.82
CA LEU A 31 -0.15 -28.49 -6.87
C LEU A 31 -1.52 -28.78 -7.53
N ILE A 32 -1.86 -28.05 -8.59
CA ILE A 32 -3.13 -28.23 -9.32
C ILE A 32 -3.08 -29.47 -10.22
N GLU A 33 -1.92 -29.74 -10.81
CA GLU A 33 -1.67 -30.85 -11.74
C GLU A 33 -1.35 -32.17 -11.01
N ASP A 34 -0.87 -32.11 -9.77
CA ASP A 34 -0.57 -33.27 -8.95
C ASP A 34 -1.83 -34.05 -8.54
N ASN A 35 -2.07 -35.18 -9.22
CA ASN A 35 -3.18 -36.08 -8.95
C ASN A 35 -3.07 -36.83 -7.60
N THR A 36 -1.93 -36.75 -6.91
CA THR A 36 -1.79 -37.30 -5.55
C THR A 36 -2.32 -36.35 -4.47
N GLN A 37 -2.55 -35.07 -4.81
CA GLN A 37 -3.19 -34.12 -3.90
C GLN A 37 -4.69 -34.35 -3.78
N THR A 38 -5.24 -33.98 -2.62
CA THR A 38 -6.69 -34.01 -2.42
C THR A 38 -7.40 -33.02 -3.36
N PRO A 39 -8.65 -33.30 -3.77
CA PRO A 39 -9.44 -32.36 -4.57
C PRO A 39 -9.52 -30.95 -3.95
N ASP A 40 -9.66 -30.87 -2.61
CA ASP A 40 -9.72 -29.61 -1.88
C ASP A 40 -8.42 -28.80 -1.99
N THR A 41 -7.26 -29.48 -1.89
CA THR A 41 -5.95 -28.85 -2.06
C THR A 41 -5.81 -28.24 -3.45
N ARG A 42 -6.17 -29.01 -4.50
CA ARG A 42 -6.09 -28.58 -5.90
C ARG A 42 -7.01 -27.38 -6.18
N VAL A 43 -8.24 -27.43 -5.69
CA VAL A 43 -9.20 -26.31 -5.82
C VAL A 43 -8.72 -25.07 -5.08
N THR A 44 -8.13 -25.25 -3.89
CA THR A 44 -7.58 -24.14 -3.10
C THR A 44 -6.38 -23.49 -3.81
N ALA A 45 -5.48 -24.31 -4.37
CA ALA A 45 -4.34 -23.84 -5.14
C ALA A 45 -4.79 -23.05 -6.39
N GLU A 46 -5.80 -23.56 -7.12
CA GLU A 46 -6.39 -22.84 -8.26
C GLU A 46 -7.00 -21.50 -7.83
N GLY A 47 -7.72 -21.47 -6.72
CA GLY A 47 -8.26 -20.23 -6.16
C GLY A 47 -7.17 -19.18 -5.85
N PHE A 48 -6.04 -19.62 -5.29
CA PHE A 48 -4.89 -18.75 -5.05
C PHE A 48 -4.20 -18.29 -6.34
N ARG A 49 -4.05 -19.17 -7.33
CA ARG A 49 -3.47 -18.84 -8.64
C ARG A 49 -4.30 -17.76 -9.33
N ILE A 50 -5.62 -17.94 -9.40
CA ILE A 50 -6.56 -16.95 -9.95
C ILE A 50 -6.46 -15.62 -9.19
N ALA A 51 -6.39 -15.65 -7.85
CA ALA A 51 -6.27 -14.44 -7.04
C ALA A 51 -4.97 -13.68 -7.30
N LEU A 52 -3.84 -14.40 -7.43
CA LEU A 52 -2.51 -13.85 -7.73
C LEU A 52 -2.42 -13.24 -9.13
N GLU A 53 -3.11 -13.83 -10.09
CA GLU A 53 -3.18 -13.37 -11.48
C GLU A 53 -4.20 -12.26 -11.70
N SER A 54 -5.14 -12.06 -10.77
CA SER A 54 -6.15 -11.01 -10.92
C SER A 54 -5.49 -9.64 -11.07
N PHE A 55 -6.02 -8.85 -12.01
CA PHE A 55 -5.57 -7.49 -12.28
C PHE A 55 -5.58 -6.63 -11.00
N GLN A 56 -6.65 -6.71 -10.21
CA GLN A 56 -6.79 -5.95 -8.98
C GLN A 56 -5.70 -6.29 -7.96
N THR A 57 -5.41 -7.57 -7.73
CA THR A 57 -4.33 -8.00 -6.83
C THR A 57 -2.98 -7.50 -7.34
N THR A 58 -2.72 -7.68 -8.64
CA THR A 58 -1.47 -7.25 -9.28
C THR A 58 -1.26 -5.74 -9.16
N LEU A 59 -2.28 -4.95 -9.44
CA LEU A 59 -2.28 -3.50 -9.31
C LEU A 59 -2.00 -3.05 -7.86
N LEU A 60 -2.70 -3.64 -6.90
CA LEU A 60 -2.52 -3.31 -5.48
C LEU A 60 -1.13 -3.72 -4.99
N MET A 61 -0.62 -4.87 -5.39
CA MET A 61 0.72 -5.32 -5.03
C MET A 61 1.80 -4.34 -5.50
N LEU A 62 1.76 -3.93 -6.77
CA LEU A 62 2.73 -2.99 -7.34
C LEU A 62 2.73 -1.64 -6.61
N ILE A 63 1.55 -1.11 -6.33
CA ILE A 63 1.40 0.17 -5.64
C ILE A 63 1.91 0.08 -4.20
N TRP A 64 1.47 -0.94 -3.45
CA TRP A 64 1.80 -1.07 -2.04
C TRP A 64 3.26 -1.45 -1.81
N ASP A 65 3.86 -2.25 -2.68
CA ASP A 65 5.27 -2.59 -2.62
C ASP A 65 6.14 -1.33 -2.64
N GLU A 66 5.94 -0.43 -3.63
CA GLU A 66 6.72 0.80 -3.73
C GLU A 66 6.50 1.76 -2.54
N ILE A 67 5.24 1.93 -2.12
CA ILE A 67 4.90 2.80 -0.99
C ILE A 67 5.54 2.29 0.30
N LEU A 68 5.38 1.00 0.59
CA LEU A 68 5.92 0.40 1.82
C LEU A 68 7.45 0.43 1.81
N LYS A 69 8.11 0.08 0.70
CA LYS A 69 9.57 0.19 0.54
C LYS A 69 10.09 1.58 0.89
N LYS A 70 9.50 2.64 0.33
CA LYS A 70 9.97 4.02 0.57
C LYS A 70 9.75 4.43 2.02
N MET A 71 8.63 4.00 2.60
CA MET A 71 8.31 4.35 3.97
C MET A 71 9.15 3.58 5.00
N ASP A 72 9.44 2.30 4.77
CA ASP A 72 10.31 1.52 5.65
C ASP A 72 11.71 2.14 5.69
N LYS A 73 12.28 2.49 4.53
CA LYS A 73 13.54 3.25 4.43
C LYS A 73 13.48 4.56 5.21
N THR A 74 12.38 5.30 5.10
CA THR A 74 12.21 6.55 5.86
C THR A 74 12.11 6.27 7.36
N SER A 75 11.41 5.21 7.75
CA SER A 75 11.23 4.83 9.14
C SER A 75 12.55 4.38 9.78
N GLU A 76 13.36 3.60 9.08
CA GLU A 76 14.69 3.18 9.54
C GLU A 76 15.57 4.39 9.83
N ILE A 77 15.61 5.35 8.91
CA ILE A 77 16.38 6.59 9.09
C ILE A 77 15.89 7.38 10.30
N LEU A 78 14.58 7.49 10.50
CA LEU A 78 14.00 8.23 11.64
C LEU A 78 14.22 7.53 13.00
N LYS A 79 14.49 6.23 13.01
CA LYS A 79 14.77 5.46 14.24
C LYS A 79 16.24 5.51 14.63
N ARG A 80 17.13 6.01 13.77
CA ARG A 80 18.55 6.16 14.07
C ARG A 80 18.74 7.15 15.22
N LYS A 81 19.54 6.76 16.22
CA LYS A 81 19.80 7.58 17.43
C LYS A 81 20.56 8.87 17.11
N ASP A 82 21.31 8.86 16.03
CA ASP A 82 22.17 9.92 15.50
C ASP A 82 21.47 10.83 14.48
N VAL A 83 20.18 10.63 14.20
CA VAL A 83 19.51 11.43 13.18
C VAL A 83 19.28 12.87 13.65
N HIS A 84 19.89 13.83 12.94
CA HIS A 84 19.61 15.24 13.18
C HIS A 84 18.17 15.60 12.80
N LEU A 85 17.56 16.49 13.59
CA LEU A 85 16.18 16.94 13.42
C LEU A 85 15.90 17.49 12.01
N LEU A 86 16.84 18.26 11.46
CA LEU A 86 16.79 18.77 10.09
C LEU A 86 16.77 17.64 9.04
N CYS A 87 17.56 16.59 9.26
CA CYS A 87 17.60 15.40 8.38
C CYS A 87 16.27 14.65 8.45
N ALA A 88 15.73 14.46 9.65
CA ALA A 88 14.41 13.86 9.85
C ALA A 88 13.29 14.63 9.12
N ASN A 89 13.29 15.97 9.23
CA ASN A 89 12.33 16.84 8.56
C ASN A 89 12.44 16.75 7.03
N LYS A 90 13.66 16.78 6.49
CA LYS A 90 13.93 16.58 5.05
C LYS A 90 13.42 15.22 4.57
N LYS A 91 13.69 14.12 5.28
CA LYS A 91 13.23 12.78 4.89
C LYS A 91 11.71 12.66 4.89
N LEU A 92 11.03 13.24 5.87
CA LEU A 92 9.57 13.30 5.91
C LEU A 92 9.01 14.13 4.75
N GLN A 93 9.66 15.22 4.36
CA GLN A 93 9.27 16.02 3.20
C GLN A 93 9.47 15.26 1.88
N THR A 94 10.58 14.55 1.71
CA THR A 94 10.79 13.70 0.53
C THR A 94 9.74 12.61 0.43
N LEU A 95 9.40 11.95 1.55
CA LEU A 95 8.35 10.94 1.58
C LEU A 95 6.98 11.54 1.25
N TYR A 96 6.68 12.73 1.77
CA TYR A 96 5.46 13.45 1.44
C TYR A 96 5.35 13.75 -0.07
N LEU A 97 6.41 14.28 -0.67
CA LEU A 97 6.44 14.60 -2.10
C LEU A 97 6.31 13.34 -2.95
N PHE A 98 7.03 12.27 -2.58
CA PHE A 98 6.93 10.97 -3.23
C PHE A 98 5.48 10.47 -3.25
N LEU A 99 4.82 10.49 -2.09
CA LEU A 99 3.44 10.05 -1.96
C LEU A 99 2.49 10.90 -2.83
N SER A 100 2.68 12.22 -2.86
CA SER A 100 1.87 13.12 -3.70
C SER A 100 2.05 12.86 -5.19
N VAL A 101 3.28 12.60 -5.65
CA VAL A 101 3.56 12.26 -7.06
C VAL A 101 2.97 10.90 -7.42
N LYS A 102 3.12 9.88 -6.56
CA LYS A 102 2.58 8.54 -6.84
C LYS A 102 1.07 8.51 -7.03
N ARG A 103 0.34 9.46 -6.45
CA ARG A 103 -1.09 9.62 -6.71
C ARG A 103 -1.41 9.99 -8.15
N SER A 104 -0.55 10.77 -8.81
CA SER A 104 -0.74 11.18 -10.20
C SER A 104 -0.35 10.10 -11.20
N ASN A 105 0.41 9.09 -10.77
CA ASN A 105 0.93 8.02 -11.63
C ASN A 105 0.06 6.75 -11.59
N PHE A 106 -1.22 6.85 -11.26
CA PHE A 106 -2.11 5.69 -11.20
C PHE A 106 -2.15 4.95 -12.55
N ASP A 107 -2.18 5.70 -13.65
CA ASP A 107 -2.22 5.18 -15.02
C ASP A 107 -0.99 4.32 -15.33
N ASP A 108 0.20 4.71 -14.84
CA ASP A 108 1.43 3.91 -15.00
C ASP A 108 1.32 2.56 -14.28
N TYR A 109 0.71 2.54 -13.09
CA TYR A 109 0.51 1.31 -12.34
C TYR A 109 -0.54 0.41 -12.99
N GLU A 110 -1.59 1.01 -13.54
CA GLU A 110 -2.60 0.31 -14.33
C GLU A 110 -1.96 -0.37 -15.55
N ALA A 111 -1.17 0.33 -16.33
CA ALA A 111 -0.46 -0.23 -17.48
C ALA A 111 0.47 -1.39 -17.09
N LYS A 112 1.27 -1.22 -16.03
CA LYS A 112 2.16 -2.29 -15.51
C LYS A 112 1.38 -3.49 -15.01
N ALA A 113 0.24 -3.26 -14.35
CA ALA A 113 -0.60 -4.33 -13.84
C ALA A 113 -1.26 -5.14 -14.97
N LEU A 114 -1.65 -4.51 -16.08
CA LEU A 114 -2.16 -5.21 -17.26
C LEU A 114 -1.11 -6.15 -17.85
N GLN A 115 0.11 -5.64 -18.04
CA GLN A 115 1.23 -6.45 -18.54
C GLN A 115 1.54 -7.62 -17.61
N LEU A 116 1.63 -7.36 -16.30
CA LEU A 116 2.01 -8.37 -15.32
C LEU A 116 0.90 -9.41 -15.05
N ALA A 117 -0.36 -9.00 -15.09
CA ALA A 117 -1.50 -9.91 -14.98
C ALA A 117 -1.81 -10.67 -16.29
N ASN A 118 -1.14 -10.31 -17.39
CA ASN A 118 -1.38 -10.86 -18.72
C ASN A 118 -2.87 -10.83 -19.12
N VAL A 119 -3.53 -9.70 -18.87
CA VAL A 119 -4.94 -9.48 -19.24
C VAL A 119 -5.05 -8.37 -20.28
N PRO A 120 -5.97 -8.50 -21.27
CA PRO A 120 -6.13 -7.50 -22.32
C PRO A 120 -6.73 -6.19 -21.80
N GLU A 121 -7.54 -6.26 -20.75
CA GLU A 121 -8.25 -5.10 -20.20
C GLU A 121 -8.32 -5.15 -18.67
N SER A 122 -8.44 -3.95 -18.08
CA SER A 122 -8.52 -3.76 -16.64
C SER A 122 -9.82 -4.34 -16.09
N ASN A 123 -9.74 -5.47 -15.42
CA ASN A 123 -10.89 -6.06 -14.73
C ASN A 123 -10.91 -5.61 -13.27
N TYR A 124 -11.51 -4.45 -13.01
CA TYR A 124 -11.74 -3.89 -11.67
C TYR A 124 -12.79 -4.66 -10.83
N GLY A 125 -13.24 -5.82 -11.30
CA GLY A 125 -14.17 -6.71 -10.60
C GLY A 125 -15.51 -6.87 -11.34
N LYS A 126 -15.81 -8.10 -11.77
CA LYS A 126 -17.18 -8.59 -11.95
C LYS A 126 -17.67 -9.12 -10.61
N ASN A 127 -18.38 -8.33 -9.81
CA ASN A 127 -19.05 -8.89 -8.64
C ASN A 127 -20.44 -9.39 -9.07
N LYS A 128 -20.70 -10.68 -8.88
CA LYS A 128 -22.06 -11.18 -8.66
C LYS A 128 -22.67 -10.28 -7.58
N LYS A 129 -23.79 -9.62 -7.90
CA LYS A 129 -24.59 -8.90 -6.90
C LYS A 129 -24.93 -9.88 -5.78
N LYS A 130 -24.21 -9.84 -4.66
CA LYS A 130 -24.83 -10.24 -3.40
C LYS A 130 -25.37 -8.95 -2.81
N GLU A 131 -26.64 -8.68 -3.13
CA GLU A 131 -27.44 -7.73 -2.38
C GLU A 131 -27.56 -8.27 -0.96
N PHE A 132 -26.76 -7.74 -0.05
CA PHE A 132 -26.98 -7.94 1.37
C PHE A 132 -27.09 -6.57 2.01
N SER A 133 -28.31 -6.04 2.02
CA SER A 133 -28.69 -4.89 2.85
C SER A 133 -29.05 -5.42 4.23
N PHE A 134 -28.17 -5.23 5.22
CA PHE A 134 -28.50 -5.53 6.62
C PHE A 134 -29.39 -4.43 7.24
N THR A 135 -29.42 -3.25 6.64
CA THR A 135 -30.34 -2.15 6.93
C THR A 135 -30.82 -1.62 5.59
N GLY A 136 -32.12 -1.41 5.38
CA GLY A 136 -32.72 -0.99 4.10
C GLY A 136 -32.33 0.42 3.62
N GLU A 137 -31.20 0.96 4.05
CA GLU A 137 -30.67 2.23 3.58
C GLU A 137 -30.02 2.03 2.21
N LYS A 138 -30.62 2.65 1.19
CA LYS A 138 -30.03 2.75 -0.15
C LYS A 138 -28.63 3.36 -0.02
N ARG A 139 -27.66 2.81 -0.76
CA ARG A 139 -26.33 3.41 -0.85
C ARG A 139 -26.49 4.87 -1.27
N PRO A 140 -25.78 5.82 -0.64
CA PRO A 140 -25.90 7.23 -0.99
C PRO A 140 -25.60 7.41 -2.48
N ILE A 141 -26.47 8.16 -3.18
CA ILE A 141 -26.51 8.33 -4.65
C ILE A 141 -25.14 8.71 -5.23
N PHE A 142 -24.30 9.43 -4.47
CA PHE A 142 -22.94 9.76 -4.89
C PHE A 142 -22.04 8.52 -5.14
N LEU A 143 -22.23 7.42 -4.41
CA LEU A 143 -21.49 6.17 -4.60
C LEU A 143 -22.01 5.33 -5.78
N GLU A 144 -23.20 5.62 -6.31
CA GLU A 144 -23.79 4.88 -7.44
C GLU A 144 -23.15 5.26 -8.78
N ASN A 145 -22.56 6.47 -8.88
CA ASN A 145 -21.96 6.99 -10.12
C ASN A 145 -20.43 6.94 -10.16
N ILE A 146 -19.76 6.41 -9.13
CA ILE A 146 -18.30 6.29 -9.11
C ILE A 146 -17.89 5.05 -9.89
N SER A 147 -17.06 5.22 -10.92
CA SER A 147 -16.54 4.09 -11.70
C SER A 147 -15.74 3.15 -10.80
N LYS A 148 -15.68 1.85 -11.12
CA LYS A 148 -14.92 0.87 -10.32
C LYS A 148 -13.43 1.22 -10.23
N ARG A 149 -12.90 1.82 -11.30
CA ARG A 149 -11.56 2.40 -11.35
C ARG A 149 -11.39 3.50 -10.30
N GLU A 150 -12.35 4.42 -10.22
CA GLU A 150 -12.37 5.46 -9.19
C GLU A 150 -12.64 4.90 -7.80
N ILE A 151 -13.40 3.81 -7.63
CA ILE A 151 -13.52 3.13 -6.32
C ILE A 151 -12.17 2.56 -5.87
N LEU A 152 -11.40 1.96 -6.77
CA LEU A 152 -10.07 1.43 -6.42
C LEU A 152 -9.08 2.56 -6.12
N ASN A 153 -9.08 3.60 -6.96
CA ASN A 153 -8.22 4.78 -6.84
C ASN A 153 -8.59 5.65 -5.60
N CYS A 154 -9.87 5.89 -5.36
CA CYS A 154 -10.38 6.72 -4.26
C CYS A 154 -10.60 5.93 -2.97
N GLY A 155 -11.12 4.69 -3.04
CA GLY A 155 -11.56 3.93 -1.88
C GLY A 155 -10.42 3.19 -1.17
N VAL A 156 -9.57 2.47 -1.91
CA VAL A 156 -8.50 1.63 -1.32
C VAL A 156 -7.19 2.39 -1.26
N PHE A 157 -6.80 3.00 -2.37
CA PHE A 157 -5.56 3.77 -2.46
C PHE A 157 -5.67 5.05 -1.62
N LEU A 158 -6.66 5.92 -1.88
CA LEU A 158 -6.78 7.20 -1.17
C LEU A 158 -7.05 7.07 0.32
N THR A 159 -7.90 6.17 0.78
CA THR A 159 -8.29 6.11 2.20
C THR A 159 -7.11 5.70 3.08
N LYS A 160 -6.39 4.63 2.70
CA LYS A 160 -5.19 4.21 3.42
C LYS A 160 -4.07 5.22 3.25
N TYR A 161 -3.86 5.74 2.04
CA TYR A 161 -2.93 6.82 1.77
C TYR A 161 -3.18 8.05 2.67
N LEU A 162 -4.42 8.53 2.76
CA LEU A 162 -4.81 9.71 3.55
C LEU A 162 -4.66 9.44 5.05
N GLN A 163 -4.99 8.25 5.52
CA GLN A 163 -4.76 7.86 6.91
C GLN A 163 -3.27 7.93 7.25
N TYR A 164 -2.41 7.36 6.39
CA TYR A 164 -0.95 7.44 6.56
C TYR A 164 -0.42 8.88 6.44
N PHE A 165 -0.93 9.63 5.46
CA PHE A 165 -0.57 11.02 5.23
C PHE A 165 -0.90 11.90 6.45
N ARG A 166 -2.05 11.68 7.09
CA ARG A 166 -2.44 12.35 8.35
C ARG A 166 -1.44 12.07 9.47
N THR A 167 -1.08 10.79 9.68
CA THR A 167 -0.09 10.40 10.69
C THR A 167 1.27 11.06 10.44
N MET A 168 1.71 11.13 9.18
CA MET A 168 3.00 11.75 8.83
C MET A 168 2.98 13.27 8.96
N LYS A 169 1.87 13.92 8.59
CA LYS A 169 1.67 15.36 8.80
C LYS A 169 1.72 15.72 10.29
N GLN A 170 1.14 14.88 11.16
CA GLN A 170 1.24 15.04 12.62
C GLN A 170 2.69 14.91 13.11
N LYS A 171 3.42 13.85 12.69
CA LYS A 171 4.85 13.69 13.04
C LYS A 171 5.71 14.87 12.60
N LYS A 172 5.48 15.38 11.39
CA LYS A 172 6.18 16.58 10.87
C LYS A 172 5.90 17.82 11.72
N ARG A 173 4.65 18.02 12.15
CA ARG A 173 4.28 19.13 13.05
C ARG A 173 4.99 19.04 14.39
N LEU A 174 5.08 17.84 14.96
CA LEU A 174 5.80 17.62 16.22
C LEU A 174 7.29 17.96 16.06
N ILE A 175 7.96 17.44 15.03
CA ILE A 175 9.38 17.73 14.76
C ILE A 175 9.61 19.23 14.60
N ARG A 176 8.78 19.94 13.84
CA ARG A 176 8.87 21.41 13.72
C ARG A 176 8.63 22.13 15.05
N SER A 177 7.74 21.62 15.90
CA SER A 177 7.53 22.19 17.23
C SER A 177 8.75 22.01 18.12
N TYR A 178 9.44 20.88 18.03
CA TYR A 178 10.71 20.67 18.71
C TYR A 178 11.82 21.55 18.14
N GLU A 179 11.94 21.67 16.80
CA GLU A 179 12.90 22.58 16.14
C GLU A 179 12.79 23.99 16.72
N ARG A 180 11.57 24.54 16.76
CA ARG A 180 11.32 25.87 17.34
C ARG A 180 11.69 25.96 18.82
N LYS A 181 11.37 24.95 19.63
CA LYS A 181 11.70 24.95 21.05
C LYS A 181 13.21 24.93 21.28
N PHE A 182 13.95 24.13 20.52
CA PHE A 182 15.41 24.09 20.59
C PHE A 182 16.07 25.36 20.06
N GLU A 183 15.50 25.99 19.04
CA GLU A 183 15.96 27.28 18.52
C GLU A 183 15.75 28.41 19.54
N ILE A 184 14.60 28.41 20.24
CA ILE A 184 14.35 29.34 21.36
C ILE A 184 15.38 29.13 22.49
N LEU A 185 15.66 27.88 22.86
CA LEU A 185 16.65 27.57 23.92
C LEU A 185 18.07 27.96 23.51
N ARG A 186 18.46 27.78 22.25
CA ARG A 186 19.77 28.21 21.75
C ARG A 186 19.90 29.74 21.80
N ASN A 187 18.87 30.47 21.36
CA ASN A 187 18.85 31.93 21.37
C ASN A 187 18.81 32.55 22.79
N LEU A 188 18.38 31.78 23.79
CA LEU A 188 18.43 32.18 25.21
C LEU A 188 19.85 32.01 25.78
N HIS A 189 20.57 30.97 25.36
CA HIS A 189 21.92 30.69 25.85
C HIS A 189 23.00 31.59 25.20
N GLU A 190 22.74 32.12 24.01
CA GLU A 190 23.64 33.09 23.34
C GLU A 190 23.44 34.54 23.82
N LYS A 191 22.51 34.78 24.77
CA LYS A 191 22.19 36.11 25.32
C LYS A 191 22.65 36.31 26.78
N GLU A 192 23.34 35.33 27.36
CA GLU A 192 24.09 35.44 28.63
C GLU A 192 25.58 35.58 28.32
#